data_AF-A0A963Z9P0-F1
#
_entry.id   AF-A0A963Z9P0-F1
#
_cell.length_a   1.000
_cell.length_b   1.000
_cell.length_c   1.000
_cell.angle_alpha   90.00
_cell.angle_beta   90.00
_cell.angle_gamma   90.00
#
_symmetry.space_group_name_H-M   'P 1'
#
loop_
_entity.id
_entity.type
_entity.pdbx_description
1 polymer ?
#
loop_
_entity_poly.entity_id
_entity_poly.type
_entity_poly.pdbx_seq_one_letter_code
_entity_poly.pdbx_strand_id
1 'polypeptide(L)'
;MIEQALRDFFGTLVEVSSLDTDLLLFAMLVAVCIITFDSLQIIATRKRREAGLEKKSITLGLDGSKMLPVKNYVSESQGLAGRPDAIIIENGFIIPVERKPLARKLRDRYVAQLLVYMRLIEEVEGKKPPYGYLILGSNCRRVKITNTDNRQAWLQKMIDEMHEILDGAQAMATPRVSKCKRCDVSSACSFKAEEASEQLVKVGQR
;
A
#
# COMPACT_ATOMS: atom_id res chain seq x y z
N MET A 1 -45.99 -9.56 -31.44
CA MET A 1 -45.38 -8.93 -30.25
C MET A 1 -44.45 -7.77 -30.62
N ILE A 2 -43.46 -7.95 -31.50
CA ILE A 2 -42.56 -6.87 -31.95
C ILE A 2 -43.31 -5.75 -32.72
N GLU A 3 -44.26 -6.11 -33.61
CA GLU A 3 -45.06 -5.12 -34.34
C GLU A 3 -46.01 -4.28 -33.46
N GLN A 4 -46.44 -4.83 -32.32
CA GLN A 4 -47.30 -4.11 -31.37
C GLN A 4 -46.46 -3.06 -30.63
N ALA A 5 -45.30 -3.47 -30.11
CA ALA A 5 -44.37 -2.58 -29.42
C ALA A 5 -43.84 -1.45 -30.33
N LEU A 6 -43.61 -1.73 -31.62
CA LEU A 6 -43.23 -0.69 -32.58
C LEU A 6 -44.36 0.31 -32.82
N ARG A 7 -45.62 -0.15 -32.96
CA ARG A 7 -46.78 0.74 -33.10
C ARG A 7 -46.97 1.61 -31.87
N ASP A 8 -46.83 1.04 -30.68
CA ASP A 8 -46.94 1.79 -29.41
C ASP A 8 -45.80 2.82 -29.27
N PHE A 9 -44.59 2.48 -29.70
CA PHE A 9 -43.44 3.39 -29.74
C PHE A 9 -43.60 4.52 -30.76
N PHE A 10 -44.12 4.24 -31.95
CA PHE A 10 -44.39 5.27 -32.95
C PHE A 10 -45.58 6.16 -32.56
N GLY A 11 -46.62 5.61 -31.91
CA GLY A 11 -47.75 6.38 -31.38
C GLY A 11 -47.33 7.37 -30.30
N THR A 12 -46.49 6.92 -29.36
CA THR A 12 -45.91 7.80 -28.33
C THR A 12 -44.99 8.87 -28.92
N LEU A 13 -44.22 8.57 -29.97
CA LEU A 13 -43.42 9.58 -30.70
C LEU A 13 -44.26 10.70 -31.33
N VAL A 14 -45.42 10.36 -31.90
CA VAL A 14 -46.34 11.32 -32.53
C VAL A 14 -47.00 12.23 -31.48
N GLU A 15 -47.48 11.67 -30.35
CA GLU A 15 -48.02 12.46 -29.24
C GLU A 15 -46.97 13.39 -28.62
N VAL A 16 -45.73 12.91 -28.48
CA VAL A 16 -44.61 13.72 -27.99
C VAL A 16 -44.31 14.89 -28.93
N SER A 17 -44.35 14.70 -30.26
CA SER A 17 -44.15 15.79 -31.23
C SER A 17 -45.23 16.88 -31.25
N SER A 18 -46.36 16.66 -30.54
CA SER A 18 -47.45 17.65 -30.40
C SER A 18 -47.28 18.59 -29.20
N LEU A 19 -46.28 18.34 -28.36
CA LEU A 19 -45.89 19.22 -27.25
C LEU A 19 -45.16 20.46 -27.78
N ASP A 20 -45.20 21.54 -27.00
CA ASP A 20 -44.45 22.76 -27.30
C ASP A 20 -43.00 22.43 -27.66
N THR A 21 -42.55 22.89 -28.83
CA THR A 21 -41.22 22.58 -29.37
C THR A 21 -40.09 22.93 -28.41
N ASP A 22 -40.29 23.99 -27.61
CA ASP A 22 -39.37 24.44 -26.58
C ASP A 22 -39.25 23.44 -25.42
N LEU A 23 -40.36 22.80 -25.03
CA LEU A 23 -40.38 21.78 -23.98
C LEU A 23 -39.66 20.51 -24.43
N LEU A 24 -39.82 20.12 -25.70
CA LEU A 24 -39.12 18.98 -26.29
C LEU A 24 -37.61 19.22 -26.39
N LEU A 25 -37.21 20.40 -26.87
CA LEU A 25 -35.81 20.81 -26.91
C LEU A 25 -35.19 20.82 -25.51
N PHE A 26 -35.89 21.35 -24.52
CA PHE A 26 -35.44 21.35 -23.13
C PHE A 26 -35.28 19.92 -22.59
N ALA A 27 -36.26 19.04 -22.80
CA ALA A 27 -36.19 17.65 -22.36
C ALA A 27 -35.03 16.88 -23.01
N MET A 28 -34.80 17.07 -24.31
CA MET A 28 -33.65 16.47 -24.99
C MET A 28 -32.31 16.98 -24.45
N LEU A 29 -32.20 18.28 -24.17
CA LEU A 29 -30.98 18.88 -23.64
C LEU A 29 -30.66 18.33 -22.25
N VAL A 30 -31.68 18.21 -21.39
CA VAL A 30 -31.54 17.58 -20.06
C VAL A 30 -31.12 16.12 -20.19
N ALA A 31 -31.73 15.34 -21.09
CA ALA A 31 -31.35 13.95 -21.30
C ALA A 31 -29.89 13.81 -21.76
N VAL A 32 -29.43 14.65 -22.68
CA VAL A 32 -28.03 14.68 -23.13
C VAL A 32 -27.09 15.07 -21.98
N CYS A 33 -27.45 16.06 -21.17
CA CYS A 33 -26.66 16.43 -19.98
C CYS A 33 -26.55 15.27 -18.98
N ILE A 34 -27.62 14.52 -18.74
CA ILE A 34 -27.60 13.36 -17.84
C ILE A 34 -26.69 12.26 -18.41
N ILE A 35 -26.84 11.91 -19.70
CA ILE A 35 -26.04 10.86 -20.35
C ILE A 35 -24.56 11.21 -20.36
N THR A 36 -24.22 12.47 -20.69
CA THR A 36 -22.84 12.94 -20.71
C THR A 36 -22.24 12.98 -19.31
N PHE A 37 -22.99 13.44 -18.30
CA PHE A 37 -22.55 13.41 -16.92
C PHE A 37 -22.29 11.98 -16.42
N ASP A 38 -23.21 11.04 -16.68
CA ASP A 38 -23.04 9.64 -16.28
C ASP A 38 -21.84 8.99 -16.97
N SER A 39 -21.67 9.23 -18.27
CA SER A 39 -20.50 8.77 -19.04
C SER A 39 -19.18 9.29 -18.47
N LEU A 40 -19.14 10.58 -18.11
CA LEU A 40 -17.97 11.19 -17.48
C LEU A 40 -17.69 10.58 -16.10
N GLN A 41 -18.70 10.31 -15.29
CA GLN A 41 -18.55 9.65 -13.99
C GLN A 41 -18.00 8.21 -14.14
N ILE A 42 -18.46 7.45 -15.13
CA ILE A 42 -17.97 6.09 -15.42
C ILE A 42 -16.50 6.13 -15.84
N ILE A 43 -16.10 7.06 -16.71
CA ILE A 43 -14.70 7.21 -17.12
C ILE A 43 -13.83 7.68 -15.95
N ALA A 44 -14.30 8.65 -15.16
CA ALA A 44 -13.59 9.16 -14.00
C ALA A 44 -13.38 8.09 -12.94
N THR A 45 -14.38 7.23 -12.69
CA THR A 45 -14.26 6.11 -11.74
C THR A 45 -13.30 5.03 -12.25
N ARG A 46 -13.31 4.70 -13.54
CA ARG A 46 -12.33 3.79 -14.15
C ARG A 46 -10.90 4.31 -14.02
N LYS A 47 -10.66 5.58 -14.37
CA LYS A 47 -9.35 6.22 -14.22
C LYS A 47 -8.90 6.32 -12.77
N ARG A 48 -9.82 6.60 -11.83
CA ARG A 48 -9.51 6.59 -10.39
C ARG A 48 -9.14 5.20 -9.88
N ARG A 49 -9.76 4.14 -10.38
CA ARG A 49 -9.40 2.74 -10.06
C ARG A 49 -8.01 2.38 -10.58
N GLU A 50 -7.70 2.75 -11.82
CA GLU A 50 -6.36 2.56 -12.41
C GLU A 50 -5.27 3.36 -11.65
N ALA A 51 -5.62 4.55 -11.17
CA ALA A 51 -4.74 5.39 -10.35
C ALA A 51 -4.70 5.01 -8.85
N GLY A 52 -5.41 3.95 -8.43
CA GLY A 52 -5.42 3.50 -7.03
C GLY A 52 -6.13 4.46 -6.05
N LEU A 53 -6.95 5.39 -6.57
CA LEU A 53 -7.70 6.39 -5.81
C LEU A 53 -9.11 5.88 -5.45
N GLU A 54 -9.22 4.67 -4.91
CA GLU A 54 -10.50 4.20 -4.37
C GLU A 54 -10.84 4.92 -3.05
N LYS A 55 -12.12 5.27 -2.89
CA LYS A 55 -12.69 5.76 -1.63
C LYS A 55 -12.36 4.75 -0.52
N LYS A 56 -11.97 5.26 0.65
CA LYS A 56 -11.73 4.52 1.90
C LYS A 56 -12.91 3.59 2.22
N SER A 57 -12.91 2.36 1.69
CA SER A 57 -13.88 1.33 2.03
C SER A 57 -13.25 0.37 3.02
N ILE A 58 -13.97 0.12 4.12
CA ILE A 58 -13.64 -0.98 5.02
C ILE A 58 -14.02 -2.27 4.29
N THR A 59 -13.04 -2.98 3.74
CA THR A 59 -13.28 -4.26 3.06
C THR A 59 -13.24 -5.39 4.08
N LEU A 60 -14.30 -6.18 4.19
CA LEU A 60 -14.31 -7.37 5.03
C LEU A 60 -13.58 -8.50 4.30
N GLY A 61 -12.48 -8.98 4.87
CA GLY A 61 -11.76 -10.16 4.41
C GLY A 61 -12.56 -11.44 4.68
N LEU A 62 -12.33 -12.46 3.87
CA LEU A 62 -12.96 -13.79 4.03
C LEU A 62 -12.59 -14.46 5.37
N ASP A 63 -11.52 -14.03 6.02
CA ASP A 63 -11.08 -14.48 7.35
C ASP A 63 -11.71 -13.65 8.50
N GLY A 64 -12.74 -12.84 8.22
CA GLY A 64 -13.41 -12.00 9.20
C GLY A 64 -12.62 -10.74 9.59
N SER A 65 -11.43 -10.54 9.00
CA SER A 65 -10.64 -9.33 9.21
C SER A 65 -11.28 -8.13 8.51
N LYS A 66 -11.17 -6.93 9.09
CA LYS A 66 -11.65 -5.70 8.47
C LYS A 66 -10.47 -4.87 7.98
N MET A 67 -10.37 -4.63 6.68
CA MET A 67 -9.32 -3.79 6.12
C MET A 67 -9.62 -2.31 6.42
N LEU A 68 -8.65 -1.59 6.97
CA LEU A 68 -8.76 -0.15 7.24
C LEU A 68 -8.11 0.66 6.13
N PRO A 69 -8.53 1.93 5.94
CA PRO A 69 -7.77 2.83 5.10
C PRO A 69 -6.35 3.00 5.63
N VAL A 70 -5.37 2.91 4.74
CA VAL A 70 -3.96 3.07 5.11
C VAL A 70 -3.72 4.48 5.67
N LYS A 71 -2.99 4.55 6.77
CA LYS A 71 -2.62 5.76 7.50
C LYS A 71 -1.10 5.82 7.67
N ASN A 72 -0.55 7.05 7.69
CA ASN A 72 0.84 7.28 8.06
C ASN A 72 0.95 7.31 9.58
N TYR A 73 1.93 6.59 10.13
CA TYR A 73 2.26 6.62 11.54
C TYR A 73 3.60 7.34 11.71
N VAL A 74 3.66 8.22 12.71
CA VAL A 74 4.83 9.05 13.01
C VAL A 74 5.05 9.01 14.51
N SER A 75 6.30 8.79 14.91
CA SER A 75 6.81 8.87 16.26
C SER A 75 7.82 10.01 16.30
N GLU A 76 7.45 11.12 16.93
CA GLU A 76 8.37 12.25 17.13
C GLU A 76 9.48 11.89 18.11
N SER A 77 9.14 11.13 19.16
CA SER A 77 10.07 10.72 20.21
C SER A 77 11.22 9.85 19.69
N GLN A 78 10.96 8.99 18.70
CA GLN A 78 11.94 8.10 18.11
C GLN A 78 12.46 8.57 16.75
N GLY A 79 11.95 9.69 16.20
CA GLY A 79 12.29 10.12 14.85
C GLY A 79 11.90 9.13 13.74
N LEU A 80 10.88 8.29 13.98
CA LEU A 80 10.45 7.25 13.05
C LEU A 80 9.13 7.62 12.37
N ALA A 81 9.02 7.31 11.09
CA ALA A 81 7.77 7.41 10.34
C ALA A 81 7.60 6.20 9.42
N GLY A 82 6.36 5.81 9.19
CA GLY A 82 6.06 4.64 8.37
C GLY A 82 4.62 4.61 7.88
N ARG A 83 4.43 4.05 6.68
CA ARG A 83 3.12 3.80 6.08
C ARG A 83 3.04 2.32 5.69
N PRO A 84 2.31 1.48 6.44
CA PRO A 84 2.10 0.09 6.05
C PRO A 84 1.40 -0.03 4.69
N ASP A 85 1.68 -1.07 3.91
CA ASP A 85 0.97 -1.32 2.64
C ASP A 85 -0.53 -1.55 2.85
N ALA A 86 -0.89 -2.22 3.95
CA ALA A 86 -2.26 -2.39 4.40
C ALA A 86 -2.34 -2.53 5.92
N ILE A 87 -3.53 -2.29 6.45
CA ILE A 87 -3.86 -2.41 7.86
C ILE A 87 -5.17 -3.18 7.95
N ILE A 88 -5.21 -4.20 8.82
CA ILE A 88 -6.43 -4.97 9.08
C ILE A 88 -6.75 -4.96 10.57
N ILE A 89 -8.03 -5.05 10.92
CA ILE A 89 -8.47 -5.34 12.28
C ILE A 89 -8.71 -6.84 12.39
N GLU A 90 -8.07 -7.48 13.35
CA GLU A 90 -8.26 -8.88 13.69
C GLU A 90 -8.29 -9.00 15.22
N ASN A 91 -9.31 -9.66 15.78
CA ASN A 91 -9.47 -9.85 17.23
C ASN A 91 -9.38 -8.54 18.05
N GLY A 92 -9.84 -7.42 17.48
CA GLY A 92 -9.81 -6.09 18.13
C GLY A 92 -8.45 -5.39 18.10
N PHE A 93 -7.44 -5.96 17.44
CA PHE A 93 -6.11 -5.37 17.25
C PHE A 93 -5.93 -4.82 15.84
N ILE A 94 -5.16 -3.75 15.72
CA ILE A 94 -4.74 -3.17 14.44
C ILE A 94 -3.46 -3.90 13.99
N ILE A 95 -3.57 -4.70 12.94
CA ILE A 95 -2.51 -5.59 12.44
C ILE A 95 -1.93 -5.00 11.15
N PRO A 96 -0.64 -4.64 11.11
CA PRO A 96 0.00 -4.18 9.88
C PRO A 96 0.28 -5.33 8.93
N VAL A 97 0.16 -5.05 7.63
CA VAL A 97 0.48 -5.97 6.54
C VAL A 97 1.46 -5.29 5.58
N GLU A 98 2.57 -5.97 5.28
CA GLU A 98 3.62 -5.49 4.39
C GLU A 98 3.81 -6.49 3.23
N ARG A 99 3.84 -6.00 1.99
CA ARG A 99 3.99 -6.83 0.79
C ARG A 99 5.38 -6.69 0.18
N LYS A 100 6.00 -7.82 -0.17
CA LYS A 100 7.27 -7.89 -0.90
C LYS A 100 7.12 -8.83 -2.12
N PRO A 101 6.53 -8.35 -3.23
CA PRO A 101 6.16 -9.20 -4.37
C PRO A 101 7.37 -9.87 -5.05
N LEU A 102 8.55 -9.23 -5.02
CA LEU A 102 9.79 -9.77 -5.61
C LEU A 102 10.60 -10.64 -4.62
N ALA A 103 10.16 -10.76 -3.37
CA ALA A 103 10.92 -11.48 -2.35
C ALA A 103 10.66 -12.99 -2.40
N ARG A 104 11.67 -13.77 -2.77
CA ARG A 104 11.62 -15.24 -2.73
C ARG A 104 11.74 -15.82 -1.31
N LYS A 105 12.47 -15.13 -0.42
CA LYS A 105 12.72 -15.57 0.97
C LYS A 105 12.44 -14.47 1.97
N LEU A 106 12.05 -14.87 3.19
CA LEU A 106 12.01 -13.99 4.35
C LEU A 106 13.42 -13.49 4.64
N ARG A 107 13.53 -12.23 5.06
CA ARG A 107 14.80 -11.57 5.37
C ARG A 107 14.60 -10.63 6.55
N ASP A 108 15.63 -10.47 7.36
CA ASP A 108 15.56 -9.69 8.60
C ASP A 108 15.12 -8.26 8.37
N ARG A 109 15.59 -7.59 7.31
CA ARG A 109 15.12 -6.23 6.96
C ARG A 109 13.61 -6.12 6.74
N TYR A 110 12.95 -7.18 6.27
CA TYR A 110 11.49 -7.17 6.10
C TYR A 110 10.78 -7.32 7.44
N VAL A 111 11.37 -8.13 8.32
CA VAL A 111 10.89 -8.29 9.70
C VAL A 111 11.08 -6.99 10.46
N ALA A 112 12.25 -6.36 10.40
CA ALA A 112 12.55 -5.08 11.01
C ALA A 112 11.56 -4.00 10.57
N GLN A 113 11.34 -3.86 9.26
CA GLN A 113 10.38 -2.89 8.72
C GLN A 113 8.95 -3.14 9.25
N LEU A 114 8.50 -4.39 9.29
CA LEU A 114 7.18 -4.71 9.84
C LEU A 114 7.10 -4.43 11.36
N LEU A 115 8.18 -4.70 12.12
CA LEU A 115 8.25 -4.42 13.56
C LEU A 115 8.19 -2.91 13.84
N VAL A 116 8.78 -2.07 12.98
CA VAL A 116 8.64 -0.60 13.05
C VAL A 116 7.16 -0.23 12.99
N TYR A 117 6.40 -0.78 12.04
CA TYR A 117 4.97 -0.51 11.98
C TYR A 117 4.21 -0.96 13.22
N MET A 118 4.54 -2.12 13.79
CA MET A 118 3.89 -2.58 15.02
C MET A 118 4.17 -1.61 16.18
N ARG A 119 5.41 -1.11 16.30
CA ARG A 119 5.79 -0.13 17.32
C ARG A 119 5.08 1.21 17.12
N LEU A 120 5.07 1.71 15.90
CA LEU A 120 4.41 2.97 15.55
C LEU A 120 2.88 2.91 15.77
N ILE A 121 2.26 1.76 15.47
CA ILE A 121 0.84 1.53 15.76
C ILE A 121 0.59 1.50 17.27
N GLU A 122 1.46 0.83 18.04
CA GLU A 122 1.35 0.80 19.50
C GLU A 122 1.41 2.20 20.12
N GLU A 123 2.35 3.03 19.68
CA GLU A 123 2.52 4.41 20.16
C GLU A 123 1.32 5.29 19.80
N VAL A 124 0.84 5.24 18.56
CA VAL A 124 -0.23 6.13 18.07
C VAL A 124 -1.63 5.68 18.49
N GLU A 125 -1.89 4.37 18.50
CA GLU A 125 -3.22 3.81 18.75
C GLU A 125 -3.37 3.29 20.20
N GLY A 126 -2.29 3.29 20.99
CA GLY A 126 -2.26 2.86 22.39
C GLY A 126 -2.46 1.35 22.61
N LYS A 127 -2.47 0.55 21.53
CA LYS A 127 -2.68 -0.90 21.59
C LYS A 127 -1.59 -1.62 20.80
N LYS A 128 -0.80 -2.43 21.52
CA LYS A 128 0.26 -3.27 20.94
C LYS A 128 -0.32 -4.31 19.97
N PRO A 129 0.05 -4.28 18.67
CA PRO A 129 -0.28 -5.36 17.76
C PRO A 129 0.44 -6.64 18.20
N PRO A 130 -0.26 -7.77 18.43
CA PRO A 130 0.39 -9.01 18.85
C PRO A 130 1.23 -9.65 17.74
N TYR A 131 0.97 -9.27 16.48
CA TYR A 131 1.68 -9.74 15.30
C TYR A 131 1.41 -8.81 14.11
N GLY A 132 2.07 -9.08 12.99
CA GLY A 132 1.76 -8.54 11.67
C GLY A 132 2.00 -9.59 10.57
N TYR A 133 1.65 -9.25 9.34
CA TYR A 133 1.79 -10.16 8.21
C TYR A 133 2.79 -9.64 7.17
N LEU A 134 3.70 -10.51 6.74
CA LEU A 134 4.50 -10.32 5.54
C LEU A 134 3.93 -11.16 4.41
N ILE A 135 3.61 -10.54 3.27
CA ILE A 135 3.19 -11.22 2.05
C ILE A 135 4.37 -11.28 1.10
N LEU A 136 4.88 -12.48 0.82
CA LEU A 136 6.10 -12.70 0.07
C LEU A 136 5.81 -13.31 -1.31
N GLY A 137 6.52 -12.83 -2.33
CA GLY A 137 6.50 -13.43 -3.66
C GLY A 137 5.23 -13.14 -4.46
N SER A 138 5.23 -13.53 -5.72
CA SER A 138 4.07 -13.43 -6.62
C SER A 138 2.92 -14.36 -6.21
N ASN A 139 3.23 -15.46 -5.52
CA ASN A 139 2.24 -16.39 -4.97
C ASN A 139 1.59 -15.91 -3.67
N CYS A 140 1.86 -14.67 -3.24
CA CYS A 140 1.26 -14.06 -2.04
C CYS A 140 1.41 -14.91 -0.76
N ARG A 141 2.56 -15.57 -0.56
CA ARG A 141 2.78 -16.39 0.64
C ARG A 141 2.74 -15.51 1.90
N ARG A 142 1.70 -15.69 2.71
CA ARG A 142 1.51 -14.99 3.99
C ARG A 142 2.36 -15.61 5.10
N VAL A 143 3.16 -14.79 5.77
CA VAL A 143 3.98 -15.16 6.94
C VAL A 143 3.57 -14.30 8.12
N LYS A 144 3.18 -14.95 9.23
CA LYS A 144 2.84 -14.27 10.48
C LYS A 144 4.10 -13.99 11.29
N ILE A 145 4.31 -12.74 11.68
CA ILE A 145 5.45 -12.29 12.48
C ILE A 145 4.92 -11.85 13.85
N THR A 146 5.20 -12.62 14.90
CA THR A 146 4.83 -12.28 16.28
C THR A 146 5.60 -11.06 16.78
N ASN A 147 4.93 -10.18 17.54
CA ASN A 147 5.49 -8.99 18.16
C ASN A 147 6.01 -9.28 19.58
N THR A 148 7.17 -9.95 19.68
CA THR A 148 7.76 -10.28 20.97
C THR A 148 8.69 -9.17 21.47
N ASP A 149 8.89 -9.10 22.79
CA ASP A 149 9.78 -8.09 23.38
C ASP A 149 11.23 -8.26 22.92
N ASN A 150 11.69 -9.51 22.73
CA ASN A 150 13.02 -9.77 22.17
C ASN A 150 13.18 -9.20 20.75
N ARG A 151 12.13 -9.24 19.92
CA ARG A 151 12.15 -8.65 18.58
C ARG A 151 12.11 -7.13 18.63
N GLN A 152 11.39 -6.56 19.58
CA GLN A 152 11.38 -5.12 19.82
C GLN A 152 12.73 -4.63 20.38
N ALA A 153 13.38 -5.38 21.26
CA ALA A 153 14.73 -5.08 21.72
C ALA A 153 15.76 -5.20 20.59
N TRP A 154 15.64 -6.21 19.73
CA TRP A 154 16.46 -6.32 18.51
C TRP A 154 16.25 -5.14 17.56
N LEU A 155 14.99 -4.71 17.35
CA LEU A 155 14.68 -3.51 16.59
C LEU A 155 15.28 -2.24 17.23
N GLN A 156 15.19 -2.12 18.55
CA GLN A 156 15.71 -0.97 19.29
C GLN A 156 17.21 -0.79 19.04
N LYS A 157 17.99 -1.88 19.11
CA LYS A 157 19.44 -1.83 18.82
C LYS A 157 19.76 -1.26 17.43
N MET A 158 18.95 -1.59 16.42
CA MET A 158 19.14 -1.03 15.08
C MET A 158 18.78 0.46 15.03
N ILE A 159 17.78 0.90 15.78
CA ILE A 159 17.40 2.31 15.87
C ILE A 159 18.47 3.11 16.60
N ASP A 160 18.99 2.57 17.71
CA ASP A 160 20.07 3.18 18.47
C ASP A 160 21.33 3.35 17.59
N GLU A 161 21.72 2.31 16.85
CA GLU A 161 22.83 2.38 15.88
C GLU A 161 22.59 3.45 14.80
N MET A 162 21.35 3.57 14.29
CA MET A 162 21.01 4.63 13.33
C MET A 162 21.15 6.02 13.94
N HIS A 163 20.72 6.22 15.20
CA HIS A 163 20.85 7.50 15.89
C HIS A 163 22.32 7.84 16.20
N GLU A 164 23.10 6.88 16.67
CA GLU A 164 24.54 7.08 16.90
C GLU A 164 25.25 7.54 15.62
N ILE A 165 24.92 6.95 14.46
CA ILE A 165 25.47 7.36 13.17
C ILE A 165 25.06 8.79 12.80
N LEU A 166 23.80 9.18 13.06
CA LEU A 166 23.34 10.54 12.84
C LEU A 166 24.05 11.56 13.77
N ASP A 167 24.41 11.13 14.97
CA ASP A 167 25.15 11.91 15.96
C ASP A 167 26.68 11.95 15.68
N GLY A 168 27.12 11.35 14.57
CA GLY A 168 28.50 11.42 14.08
C GLY A 168 29.34 10.17 14.31
N ALA A 169 28.76 9.08 14.81
CA ALA A 169 29.45 7.79 14.84
C ALA A 169 29.76 7.31 13.41
N GLN A 170 30.86 6.56 13.26
CA GLN A 170 31.26 6.05 11.97
C GLN A 170 30.30 4.95 11.48
N ALA A 171 29.64 5.18 10.34
CA ALA A 171 28.84 4.15 9.70
C ALA A 171 29.72 3.01 9.16
N MET A 172 29.44 1.77 9.58
CA MET A 172 30.13 0.59 9.08
C MET A 172 29.38 -0.01 7.88
N ALA A 173 29.92 0.16 6.67
CA ALA A 173 29.35 -0.48 5.49
C ALA A 173 29.70 -1.98 5.46
N THR A 174 28.73 -2.81 5.08
CA THR A 174 28.98 -4.22 4.71
C THR A 174 28.89 -4.35 3.19
N PRO A 175 29.98 -4.11 2.45
CA PRO A 175 29.94 -4.05 1.00
C PRO A 175 29.58 -5.41 0.41
N ARG A 176 28.70 -5.41 -0.58
CA ARG A 176 28.33 -6.60 -1.37
C ARG A 176 28.28 -6.20 -2.82
N VAL A 177 29.08 -6.83 -3.68
CA VAL A 177 29.19 -6.50 -5.11
C VAL A 177 27.82 -6.29 -5.77
N SER A 178 26.87 -7.20 -5.53
CA SER A 178 25.51 -7.14 -6.10
C SER A 178 24.67 -5.94 -5.64
N LYS A 179 24.92 -5.42 -4.44
CA LYS A 179 24.25 -4.22 -3.90
C LYS A 179 25.01 -2.94 -4.25
N CYS A 180 26.34 -2.94 -4.12
CA CYS A 180 27.17 -1.76 -4.36
C CYS A 180 27.06 -1.28 -5.81
N LYS A 181 26.99 -2.21 -6.79
CA LYS A 181 26.80 -1.89 -8.21
C LYS A 181 25.53 -1.09 -8.53
N ARG A 182 24.52 -1.11 -7.65
CA ARG A 182 23.23 -0.41 -7.82
C ARG A 182 22.91 0.48 -6.60
N CYS A 183 23.93 0.88 -5.86
CA CYS A 183 23.75 1.69 -4.67
C CYS A 183 23.67 3.17 -5.07
N ASP A 184 22.54 3.80 -4.75
CA ASP A 184 22.27 5.20 -5.12
C ASP A 184 23.22 6.19 -4.43
N VAL A 185 23.84 5.79 -3.32
CA VAL A 185 24.80 6.60 -2.55
C VAL A 185 26.26 6.18 -2.78
N SER A 186 26.54 5.40 -3.83
CA SER A 186 27.89 4.89 -4.12
C SER A 186 28.95 5.97 -4.31
N SER A 187 28.58 7.14 -4.84
CA SER A 187 29.49 8.29 -5.02
C SER A 187 30.00 8.90 -3.71
N ALA A 188 29.21 8.79 -2.64
CA ALA A 188 29.56 9.28 -1.30
C ALA A 188 30.08 8.16 -0.38
N CYS A 189 30.10 6.91 -0.85
CA CYS A 189 30.55 5.75 -0.10
C CYS A 189 32.07 5.60 -0.23
N SER A 190 32.78 5.56 0.90
CA SER A 190 34.23 5.33 0.93
C SER A 190 34.64 3.92 0.51
N PHE A 191 33.71 2.96 0.50
CA PHE A 191 33.97 1.55 0.17
C PHE A 191 33.74 1.26 -1.30
N LYS A 192 34.73 0.62 -1.94
CA LYS A 192 34.63 0.22 -3.35
C LYS A 192 34.02 -1.17 -3.50
N ALA A 193 33.34 -1.39 -4.62
CA ALA A 193 32.74 -2.69 -4.92
C ALA A 193 33.79 -3.82 -5.03
N GLU A 194 35.04 -3.50 -5.40
CA GLU A 194 36.15 -4.45 -5.49
C GLU A 194 36.60 -4.98 -4.12
N GLU A 195 36.53 -4.16 -3.06
CA GLU A 195 36.87 -4.54 -1.68
C GLU A 195 35.85 -5.52 -1.09
N ALA A 196 34.64 -5.57 -1.64
CA ALA A 196 33.59 -6.51 -1.26
C ALA A 196 33.94 -7.97 -1.61
N SER A 197 34.81 -8.20 -2.61
CA SER A 197 35.24 -9.54 -3.01
C SER A 197 36.13 -10.20 -1.95
N GLU A 198 37.03 -9.43 -1.34
CA GLU A 198 37.99 -9.95 -0.35
C GLU A 198 37.33 -10.33 0.98
N GLN A 199 36.30 -9.61 1.40
CA GLN A 199 35.59 -9.92 2.64
C GLN A 199 34.72 -11.19 2.53
N LEU A 200 34.19 -11.50 1.34
CA LEU A 200 33.42 -12.74 1.11
C LEU A 200 34.30 -13.99 1.17
N VAL A 201 35.59 -13.90 0.80
CA VAL A 201 36.54 -15.00 0.91
C VAL A 201 36.84 -15.34 2.38
N LYS A 202 36.92 -14.33 3.26
CA LYS A 202 37.24 -14.55 4.69
C LYS A 202 36.07 -15.12 5.51
N VAL A 203 34.81 -14.88 5.11
CA VAL A 203 33.63 -15.40 5.83
C VAL A 203 33.29 -16.84 5.41
N GLY A 204 33.70 -17.30 4.23
CA GLY A 204 33.50 -18.68 3.75
C GLY A 204 34.51 -19.71 4.27
N GLN A 205 35.42 -19.33 5.17
CA GLN A 205 36.43 -20.20 5.78
C GLN A 205 36.19 -20.50 7.28
N ARG A 206 34.96 -20.35 7.77
CA ARG A 206 34.55 -20.77 9.12
C ARG A 206 33.28 -21.60 9.08
#